data_AF-A0A7W4TIE1-F1
#
_entry.id   AF-A0A7W4TIE1-F1
#
_cell.length_a   1.000
_cell.length_b   1.000
_cell.length_c   1.000
_cell.angle_alpha   90.00
_cell.angle_beta   90.00
_cell.angle_gamma   90.00
#
_symmetry.space_group_name_H-M   'P 1'
#
loop_
_entity.id
_entity.type
_entity.pdbx_description
1 polymer ?
#
loop_
_entity_poly.entity_id
_entity_poly.type
_entity_poly.pdbx_seq_one_letter_code
_entity_poly.pdbx_strand_id
1 'polypeptide(L)'
;MSPATRHPSTWSLVLPHRSPAGAVADRLARWTTPEVVADVLQDSGRGLLDQVEGRPGGRDWIGECGGPLGAVLVLAEVDAAASALRSAVAAARSRVLADLVLDHSLVELAAELGVTRQALHKSVRGVRGL
;
A
#
# COMPACT_ATOMS: atom_id res chain seq x y z
N MET A 1 -26.88 -26.24 5.89
CA MET A 1 -25.47 -25.89 6.22
C MET A 1 -25.24 -24.47 5.75
N SER A 2 -25.34 -23.49 6.65
CA SER A 2 -24.97 -22.10 6.36
C SER A 2 -23.44 -22.00 6.27
N PRO A 3 -22.89 -21.21 5.34
CA PRO A 3 -21.45 -20.98 5.31
C PRO A 3 -21.08 -20.24 6.61
N ALA A 4 -20.20 -20.85 7.41
CA ALA A 4 -19.66 -20.18 8.58
C ALA A 4 -18.95 -18.90 8.11
N THR A 5 -19.49 -17.75 8.49
CA THR A 5 -18.86 -16.44 8.31
C THR A 5 -17.53 -16.49 9.05
N ARG A 6 -16.44 -16.82 8.35
CA ARG A 6 -15.09 -16.77 8.93
C ARG A 6 -14.82 -15.32 9.26
N HIS A 7 -14.85 -14.99 10.54
CA HIS A 7 -14.42 -13.68 10.97
C HIS A 7 -12.93 -13.56 10.62
N PRO A 8 -12.50 -12.51 9.92
CA PRO A 8 -11.10 -12.31 9.62
C PRO A 8 -10.32 -12.24 10.93
N SER A 9 -9.13 -12.84 10.98
CA SER A 9 -8.24 -12.64 12.13
C SER A 9 -7.85 -11.17 12.22
N THR A 10 -7.54 -10.67 13.43
CA THR A 10 -7.08 -9.28 13.63
C THR A 10 -5.96 -8.90 12.66
N TRP A 11 -5.02 -9.83 12.41
CA TRP A 11 -3.96 -9.66 11.44
C TRP A 11 -4.43 -9.51 9.98
N SER A 12 -5.49 -10.21 9.57
CA SER A 12 -6.08 -10.02 8.23
C SER A 12 -6.73 -8.66 8.07
N LEU A 13 -7.22 -8.04 9.16
CA LEU A 13 -7.73 -6.67 9.14
C LEU A 13 -6.59 -5.64 9.06
N VAL A 14 -5.48 -5.90 9.75
CA VAL A 14 -4.32 -5.00 9.80
C VAL A 14 -3.46 -5.08 8.52
N LEU A 15 -3.44 -6.22 7.83
CA LEU A 15 -2.64 -6.45 6.63
C LEU A 15 -3.51 -6.64 5.38
N PRO A 16 -4.38 -5.67 5.00
CA PRO A 16 -5.29 -5.83 3.86
C PRO A 16 -4.54 -5.92 2.52
N HIS A 17 -3.30 -5.41 2.45
CA HIS A 17 -2.43 -5.50 1.28
C HIS A 17 -1.79 -6.89 1.09
N ARG A 18 -1.97 -7.81 2.03
CA ARG A 18 -1.46 -9.19 1.93
C ARG A 18 -2.60 -10.17 1.68
N SER A 19 -2.54 -10.89 0.56
CA SER A 19 -3.45 -12.01 0.28
C SER A 19 -2.66 -13.22 -0.25
N PRO A 20 -2.46 -14.28 0.56
CA PRO A 20 -2.82 -14.43 1.98
C PRO A 20 -1.82 -13.81 2.96
N ALA A 21 -2.29 -13.37 4.14
CA ALA A 21 -1.46 -12.72 5.16
C ALA A 21 -0.75 -13.67 6.16
N GLY A 22 -1.16 -14.94 6.25
CA GLY A 22 -0.82 -15.84 7.37
C GLY A 22 0.67 -15.91 7.74
N ALA A 23 1.55 -16.24 6.79
CA ALA A 23 2.98 -16.36 7.08
C ALA A 23 3.66 -15.04 7.49
N VAL A 24 3.14 -13.90 7.04
CA VAL A 24 3.63 -12.57 7.43
C VAL A 24 3.14 -12.23 8.83
N ALA A 25 1.86 -12.50 9.12
CA ALA A 25 1.28 -12.33 10.44
C ALA A 25 2.03 -13.15 11.50
N ASP A 26 2.29 -14.43 11.23
CA ASP A 26 3.05 -15.31 12.13
C ASP A 26 4.48 -14.81 12.37
N ARG A 27 5.05 -14.09 11.40
CA ARG A 27 6.39 -13.49 11.53
C ARG A 27 6.36 -12.26 12.43
N LEU A 28 5.41 -11.35 12.22
CA LEU A 28 5.27 -10.11 12.98
C LEU A 28 4.87 -10.37 14.44
N ALA A 29 4.00 -11.35 14.66
CA ALA A 29 3.51 -11.74 16.00
C ALA A 29 4.62 -12.22 16.96
N ARG A 30 5.82 -12.51 16.46
CA ARG A 30 6.99 -12.83 17.30
C ARG A 30 7.67 -11.61 17.90
N TRP A 31 7.38 -10.42 17.39
CA TRP A 31 8.09 -9.18 17.73
C TRP A 31 7.15 -8.10 18.23
N THR A 32 5.94 -8.02 17.68
CA THR A 32 5.01 -6.93 17.96
C THR A 32 3.55 -7.40 17.88
N THR A 33 2.62 -6.48 18.11
CA THR A 33 1.18 -6.76 18.13
C THR A 33 0.49 -6.22 16.88
N PRO A 34 -0.71 -6.72 16.53
CA PRO A 34 -1.50 -6.15 15.44
C PRO A 34 -1.75 -4.65 15.59
N GLU A 35 -1.96 -4.17 16.82
CA GLU A 35 -2.28 -2.77 17.13
C GLU A 35 -1.11 -1.85 16.79
N VAL A 36 0.12 -2.23 17.16
CA VAL A 36 1.32 -1.46 16.79
C VAL A 36 1.48 -1.41 15.27
N VAL A 37 1.30 -2.53 14.58
CA VAL A 37 1.39 -2.56 13.10
C VAL A 37 0.27 -1.73 12.46
N ALA A 38 -0.94 -1.76 13.00
CA ALA A 38 -2.05 -0.94 12.54
C ALA A 38 -1.75 0.55 12.68
N ASP A 39 -1.22 0.97 13.83
CA ASP A 39 -0.86 2.37 14.07
C ASP A 39 0.23 2.85 13.10
N VAL A 40 1.27 2.04 12.87
CA VAL A 40 2.35 2.35 11.92
C VAL A 40 1.84 2.38 10.48
N LEU A 41 0.91 1.51 10.09
CA LEU A 41 0.32 1.56 8.76
C LEU A 41 -0.60 2.78 8.59
N GLN A 42 -1.33 3.17 9.64
CA GLN A 42 -2.24 4.32 9.63
C GLN A 42 -1.48 5.64 9.42
N ASP A 43 -0.27 5.78 9.99
CA ASP A 43 0.59 6.96 9.78
C ASP A 43 1.57 6.81 8.59
N SER A 44 1.42 5.75 7.80
CA SER A 44 2.30 5.40 6.67
C SER A 44 3.79 5.27 7.05
N GLY A 45 4.08 4.83 8.27
CA GLY A 45 5.43 4.62 8.78
C GLY A 45 6.12 5.87 9.29
N ARG A 46 5.43 7.01 9.35
CA ARG A 46 6.06 8.31 9.57
C ARG A 46 6.76 8.40 10.93
N GLY A 47 6.08 8.00 12.00
CA GLY A 47 6.66 8.05 13.34
C GLY A 47 7.89 7.15 13.49
N LEU A 48 7.84 5.95 12.91
CA LEU A 48 8.95 5.00 12.92
C LEU A 48 10.14 5.51 12.10
N LEU A 49 9.89 6.12 10.94
CA LEU A 49 10.93 6.76 10.11
C LEU A 49 11.60 7.93 10.84
N ASP A 50 10.81 8.81 11.46
CA ASP A 50 11.35 9.94 12.22
C ASP A 50 12.26 9.45 13.37
N GLN A 51 11.88 8.38 14.09
CA GLN A 51 12.72 7.79 15.13
C GLN A 51 14.01 7.16 14.58
N VAL A 52 13.94 6.43 13.46
CA VAL A 52 15.13 5.86 12.79
C VAL A 52 16.10 6.96 12.34
N GLU A 53 15.59 8.12 11.92
CA GLU A 53 16.37 9.30 11.55
C GLU A 53 16.86 10.12 12.77
N GLY A 54 16.59 9.67 13.99
CA GLY A 54 17.02 10.34 15.22
C GLY A 54 16.27 11.64 15.53
N ARG A 55 15.09 11.84 14.93
CA ARG A 55 14.24 13.00 15.22
C ARG A 55 13.46 12.78 16.52
N PRO A 56 13.22 13.85 17.31
CA PRO A 56 12.46 13.74 18.54
C PRO A 56 11.03 13.25 18.25
N GLY A 57 10.59 12.24 19.01
CA GLY A 57 9.26 11.65 18.92
C GLY A 57 8.69 11.37 20.31
N GLY A 58 7.36 11.36 20.42
CA GLY A 58 6.65 11.12 21.69
C GLY A 58 6.42 9.63 22.02
N ARG A 59 6.80 8.72 21.12
CA ARG A 59 6.54 7.27 21.22
C ARG A 59 7.82 6.50 20.88
N ASP A 60 8.10 5.44 21.64
CA ASP A 60 9.20 4.54 21.34
C ASP A 60 8.75 3.45 20.37
N TRP A 61 8.64 3.81 19.10
CA TRP A 61 8.21 2.90 18.04
C TRP A 61 9.14 1.69 17.89
N ILE A 62 10.45 1.89 17.98
CA ILE A 62 11.43 0.79 17.88
C ILE A 62 11.19 -0.20 19.03
N GLY A 63 11.01 0.29 20.26
CA GLY A 63 10.68 -0.54 21.42
C GLY A 63 9.37 -1.31 21.24
N GLU A 64 8.30 -0.63 20.82
CA GLU A 64 6.98 -1.24 20.60
C GLU A 64 6.94 -2.23 19.43
N CYS A 65 7.82 -2.07 18.45
CA CYS A 65 8.02 -3.05 17.39
C CYS A 65 8.77 -4.31 17.88
N GLY A 66 9.23 -4.36 19.13
CA GLY A 66 10.06 -5.47 19.64
C GLY A 66 11.55 -5.32 19.32
N GLY A 67 12.01 -4.08 19.12
CA GLY A 67 13.38 -3.75 18.79
C GLY A 67 13.66 -3.61 17.28
N PRO A 68 14.93 -3.40 16.89
CA PRO A 68 15.31 -3.06 15.52
C PRO A 68 14.86 -4.07 14.46
N LEU A 69 14.89 -5.37 14.77
CA LEU A 69 14.46 -6.40 13.82
C LEU A 69 12.95 -6.33 13.56
N GLY A 70 12.14 -6.16 14.62
CA GLY A 70 10.71 -5.97 14.47
C GLY A 70 10.39 -4.68 13.73
N ALA A 71 11.09 -3.58 14.03
CA ALA A 71 10.94 -2.31 13.32
C ALA A 71 11.19 -2.44 11.81
N VAL A 72 12.24 -3.15 11.40
CA VAL A 72 12.52 -3.42 9.98
C VAL A 72 11.42 -4.25 9.33
N LEU A 73 10.88 -5.25 10.03
CA LEU A 73 9.75 -6.04 9.52
C LEU A 73 8.49 -5.21 9.34
N VAL A 74 8.19 -4.28 10.26
CA VAL A 74 7.05 -3.37 10.14
C VAL A 74 7.26 -2.37 9.00
N LEU A 75 8.46 -1.80 8.84
CA LEU A 75 8.79 -0.93 7.71
C LEU A 75 8.64 -1.66 6.36
N ALA A 76 8.98 -2.95 6.30
CA ALA A 76 8.75 -3.76 5.10
C ALA A 76 7.26 -3.91 4.76
N GLU A 77 6.37 -3.90 5.75
CA GLU A 77 4.93 -3.88 5.52
C GLU A 77 4.42 -2.51 5.08
N VAL A 78 5.00 -1.42 5.58
CA VAL A 78 4.73 -0.06 5.07
C VAL A 78 5.08 0.04 3.58
N ASP A 79 6.27 -0.43 3.18
CA ASP A 79 6.68 -0.45 1.77
C ASP A 79 5.75 -1.33 0.92
N ALA A 80 5.39 -2.52 1.42
CA ALA A 80 4.47 -3.41 0.73
C ALA A 80 3.07 -2.78 0.55
N ALA A 81 2.54 -2.11 1.58
CA ALA A 81 1.27 -1.41 1.52
C ALA A 81 1.31 -0.26 0.50
N ALA A 82 2.37 0.55 0.53
CA ALA A 82 2.58 1.62 -0.44
C ALA A 82 2.69 1.08 -1.88
N SER A 83 3.38 -0.03 -2.08
CA SER A 83 3.50 -0.68 -3.38
C SER A 83 2.16 -1.20 -3.91
N ALA A 84 1.36 -1.84 -3.04
CA ALA A 84 0.02 -2.30 -3.38
C ALA A 84 -0.90 -1.12 -3.76
N LEU A 85 -0.87 -0.03 -2.97
CA LEU A 85 -1.65 1.18 -3.25
C LEU A 85 -1.24 1.82 -4.57
N ARG A 86 0.06 2.00 -4.83
CA ARG A 86 0.56 2.54 -6.11
C ARG A 86 0.07 1.72 -7.29
N SER A 87 0.08 0.40 -7.16
CA SER A 87 -0.38 -0.52 -8.22
C SER A 87 -1.88 -0.37 -8.46
N ALA A 88 -2.69 -0.34 -7.40
CA ALA A 88 -4.14 -0.14 -7.50
C ALA A 88 -4.50 1.23 -8.12
N VAL A 89 -3.84 2.30 -7.68
CA VAL A 89 -4.02 3.66 -8.23
C VAL A 89 -3.60 3.71 -9.70
N ALA A 90 -2.48 3.08 -10.07
CA ALA A 90 -2.04 3.03 -11.46
C ALA A 90 -3.05 2.29 -12.36
N ALA A 91 -3.61 1.17 -11.90
CA ALA A 91 -4.64 0.43 -12.61
C ALA A 91 -5.93 1.25 -12.76
N ALA A 92 -6.42 1.85 -11.67
CA ALA A 92 -7.61 2.70 -11.69
C ALA A 92 -7.43 3.91 -12.63
N ARG A 93 -6.30 4.62 -12.52
CA ARG A 93 -5.97 5.75 -13.40
C ARG A 93 -5.93 5.34 -14.86
N SER A 94 -5.34 4.18 -15.16
CA SER A 94 -5.26 3.70 -16.54
C SER A 94 -6.64 3.37 -17.10
N ARG A 95 -7.54 2.82 -16.28
CA ARG A 95 -8.94 2.56 -16.68
C ARG A 95 -9.70 3.86 -16.95
N VAL A 96 -9.62 4.83 -16.04
CA VAL A 96 -10.25 6.15 -16.25
C VAL A 96 -9.70 6.82 -17.51
N LEU A 97 -8.39 6.72 -17.77
CA LEU A 97 -7.80 7.23 -19.01
C LEU A 97 -8.33 6.51 -20.26
N ALA A 98 -8.53 5.18 -20.19
CA ALA A 98 -9.06 4.41 -21.31
C ALA A 98 -10.50 4.79 -21.66
N ASP A 99 -11.29 5.23 -20.68
CA ASP A 99 -12.64 5.76 -20.87
C ASP A 99 -12.59 7.19 -21.43
N LEU A 100 -11.75 8.07 -20.87
CA LEU A 100 -11.63 9.47 -21.32
C LEU A 100 -11.23 9.60 -22.81
N VAL A 101 -10.36 8.73 -23.32
CA VAL A 101 -9.92 8.75 -24.72
C VAL A 101 -10.99 8.26 -25.71
N LEU A 102 -12.13 7.77 -25.24
CA LEU A 102 -13.30 7.51 -26.08
C LEU A 102 -14.03 8.82 -26.43
N ASP A 103 -14.03 9.78 -25.50
CA ASP A 103 -14.81 11.02 -25.61
C ASP A 103 -13.95 12.25 -25.93
N HIS A 104 -12.62 12.19 -25.75
CA HIS A 104 -11.71 13.32 -25.92
C HIS A 104 -10.54 12.99 -26.85
N SER A 105 -9.96 14.03 -27.48
CA SER A 105 -8.76 13.83 -28.28
C SER A 105 -7.56 13.47 -27.40
N LEU A 106 -6.71 12.56 -27.89
CA LEU A 106 -5.46 12.19 -27.21
C LEU A 106 -4.48 13.36 -27.05
N VAL A 107 -4.60 14.39 -27.89
CA VAL A 107 -3.70 15.56 -27.86
C VAL A 107 -4.11 16.50 -26.73
N GLU A 108 -5.39 16.82 -26.61
CA GLU A 108 -5.92 17.67 -25.53
C GLU A 108 -5.70 17.02 -24.17
N LEU A 109 -6.02 15.73 -24.04
CA LEU A 109 -5.79 15.00 -22.78
C LEU A 109 -4.32 14.95 -22.39
N ALA A 110 -3.39 14.79 -23.35
CA ALA A 110 -1.96 14.77 -23.05
C ALA A 110 -1.48 16.14 -22.52
N ALA A 111 -1.99 17.24 -23.11
CA ALA A 111 -1.69 18.59 -22.65
C ALA A 111 -2.23 18.85 -21.24
N GLU A 112 -3.48 18.48 -20.96
CA GLU A 112 -4.12 18.67 -19.66
C GLU A 112 -3.41 17.89 -18.54
N LEU A 113 -3.00 16.66 -18.85
CA LEU A 113 -2.30 15.78 -17.89
C LEU A 113 -0.80 16.10 -17.76
N GLY A 114 -0.27 17.04 -18.55
CA GLY A 114 1.15 17.40 -18.55
C GLY A 114 2.07 16.24 -18.98
N VAL A 115 1.60 15.36 -19.87
CA VAL A 115 2.36 14.20 -20.36
C VAL A 115 2.51 14.23 -21.88
N THR A 116 3.45 13.44 -22.41
CA THR A 116 3.55 13.29 -23.87
C THR A 116 2.42 12.41 -24.40
N ARG A 117 1.99 12.66 -25.65
CA ARG A 117 1.02 11.80 -26.35
C ARG A 117 1.46 10.33 -26.37
N GLN A 118 2.76 10.07 -26.53
CA GLN A 118 3.30 8.71 -26.54
C GLN A 118 3.18 8.04 -25.16
N ALA A 119 3.43 8.77 -24.07
CA ALA A 119 3.24 8.26 -22.72
C ALA A 119 1.77 7.93 -22.46
N LEU A 120 0.86 8.82 -22.85
CA LEU A 120 -0.59 8.60 -22.73
C LEU A 120 -1.05 7.38 -23.54
N HIS A 121 -0.58 7.25 -24.79
CA HIS A 121 -0.91 6.10 -25.64
C HIS A 121 -0.41 4.78 -25.05
N LYS A 122 0.78 4.76 -24.43
CA LYS A 122 1.32 3.58 -23.75
C LYS A 122 0.43 3.16 -22.56
N SER A 123 -0.03 4.13 -21.76
CA SER A 123 -0.94 3.88 -20.63
C SER A 123 -2.28 3.30 -21.07
N VAL A 124 -2.87 3.80 -22.15
CA VAL A 124 -4.14 3.27 -22.69
C VAL A 124 -3.97 1.88 -23.29
N ARG A 125 -2.90 1.65 -24.07
CA ARG A 125 -2.64 0.35 -24.70
C ARG A 125 -2.45 -0.76 -23.67
N GLY A 126 -1.82 -0.46 -22.53
CA GLY A 126 -1.63 -1.41 -21.44
C GLY A 126 -2.95 -1.92 -20.82
N VAL A 127 -4.05 -1.18 -20.96
CA VAL A 127 -5.36 -1.56 -20.42
C VAL A 127 -6.17 -2.40 -21.41
N ARG A 128 -6.11 -2.08 -22.71
CA ARG A 128 -6.88 -2.78 -23.76
C ARG A 128 -6.25 -4.11 -24.22
N GLY A 129 -5.03 -4.40 -23.77
CA GLY A 129 -4.31 -5.65 -24.08
C GLY A 129 -4.44 -6.75 -23.02
N LEU A 130 -5.33 -6.55 -22.04
CA LEU A 130 -5.82 -7.55 -21.08
C LEU A 130 -7.25 -7.94 -21.47
#